data_AF-A0A5D2ZHF5-F1
#
_entry.id   AF-A0A5D2ZHF5-F1
#
_cell.length_a   1.000
_cell.length_b   1.000
_cell.length_c   1.000
_cell.angle_alpha   90.00
_cell.angle_beta   90.00
_cell.angle_gamma   90.00
#
_symmetry.space_group_name_H-M   'P 1'
#
loop_
_entity.id
_entity.type
_entity.pdbx_description
1 polymer ?
#
loop_
_entity_poly.entity_id
_entity_poly.type
_entity_poly.pdbx_seq_one_letter_code
_entity_poly.pdbx_strand_id
1 'polypeptide(L)'
;MVLFEPQPTDEQQQQQQKEATKATSSSSSETTRGSTVAAVSENANGGDAASDGFETASERDVSDNEEDDRPGDQQPPQQRGPDSYQDALNDEQLKEKALAQANDAKTEGNNLFGNGQYQEALLQYEVALQVTAEMPSATEIRSICHSNRAVCFLKLVNYEETIKECNKALELNASYMKALVRRGEAHEKLEHFEEAIADMKKILELDPANDHARKAIRRLEPLAAEKRDKMKEEMIGKLKELGNSVLGRFGMSIDNFKAVKDPNTGSYSISFQN
;
A
#
# COMPACT_ATOMS: atom_id res chain seq x y z
N MET A 1 -11.06 -38.59 54.62
CA MET A 1 -12.49 -38.35 54.91
C MET A 1 -13.03 -37.59 53.71
N VAL A 2 -13.63 -38.31 52.77
CA VAL A 2 -14.04 -37.79 51.46
C VAL A 2 -15.54 -37.53 51.54
N LEU A 3 -15.95 -36.27 51.42
CA LEU A 3 -17.35 -35.84 51.37
C LEU A 3 -17.86 -35.98 49.94
N PHE A 4 -18.82 -36.88 49.74
CA PHE A 4 -19.58 -37.01 48.49
C PHE A 4 -20.83 -36.11 48.59
N GLU A 5 -20.95 -35.13 47.68
CA GLU A 5 -22.19 -34.40 47.46
C GLU A 5 -23.11 -35.20 46.51
N PRO A 6 -24.44 -35.22 46.73
CA PRO A 6 -25.37 -35.95 45.88
C PRO A 6 -25.66 -35.21 44.57
N GLN A 7 -25.63 -35.94 43.45
CA GLN A 7 -26.06 -35.47 42.12
C GLN A 7 -27.60 -35.44 42.04
N PRO A 8 -28.20 -34.42 41.40
CA PRO A 8 -29.66 -34.31 41.24
C PRO A 8 -30.18 -35.25 40.13
N THR A 9 -31.38 -35.80 40.34
CA THR A 9 -32.10 -36.73 39.45
C THR A 9 -32.83 -36.03 38.30
N ASP A 10 -32.95 -36.72 37.17
CA ASP A 10 -33.47 -36.27 35.87
C ASP A 10 -34.91 -35.70 35.84
N GLU A 11 -35.69 -35.83 36.92
CA GLU A 11 -37.05 -35.26 36.99
C GLU A 11 -37.08 -33.74 37.22
N GLN A 12 -35.97 -33.12 37.64
CA GLN A 12 -35.91 -31.67 37.85
C GLN A 12 -35.50 -30.86 36.60
N GLN A 13 -35.04 -31.51 35.51
CA GLN A 13 -34.66 -30.82 34.27
C GLN A 13 -35.80 -30.64 33.27
N GLN A 14 -36.91 -31.39 33.38
CA GLN A 14 -38.05 -31.25 32.46
C GLN A 14 -39.10 -30.21 32.86
N GLN A 15 -39.05 -29.69 34.08
CA GLN A 15 -40.04 -28.71 34.57
C GLN A 15 -39.62 -27.26 34.33
N GLN A 16 -38.35 -26.97 34.06
CA GLN A 16 -37.86 -25.62 33.73
C GLN A 16 -37.96 -25.25 32.23
N GLN A 17 -38.28 -26.18 31.33
CA GLN A 17 -38.48 -25.89 29.90
C GLN A 17 -39.94 -25.61 29.48
N LYS A 18 -40.91 -25.63 30.41
CA LYS A 18 -42.33 -25.38 30.10
C LYS A 18 -42.89 -24.03 30.62
N GLU A 19 -42.11 -23.24 31.35
CA GLU A 19 -42.56 -21.93 31.87
C GLU A 19 -42.03 -20.71 31.10
N ALA A 20 -41.19 -20.88 30.07
CA ALA A 20 -40.69 -19.77 29.26
C ALA A 20 -41.54 -19.45 28.00
N THR A 21 -42.68 -20.13 27.80
CA THR A 21 -43.53 -19.96 26.61
C THR A 21 -44.98 -19.61 26.96
N LYS A 22 -45.21 -18.60 27.82
CA LYS A 22 -46.56 -18.04 28.01
C LYS A 22 -46.59 -16.59 28.54
N ALA A 23 -46.02 -15.66 27.78
CA ALA A 23 -46.39 -14.25 27.75
C ALA A 23 -45.81 -13.73 26.42
N THR A 24 -46.54 -13.30 25.40
CA THR A 24 -47.52 -12.22 25.41
C THR A 24 -48.27 -12.27 24.07
N SER A 25 -49.60 -12.26 24.08
CA SER A 25 -50.45 -12.20 22.87
C SER A 25 -51.62 -11.23 23.11
N SER A 26 -52.01 -10.51 22.03
CA SER A 26 -53.03 -9.43 21.90
C SER A 26 -52.53 -8.02 22.29
N SER A 27 -52.62 -6.97 21.46
CA SER A 27 -53.70 -6.54 20.56
C SER A 27 -53.22 -5.69 19.35
N SER A 28 -53.84 -5.96 18.19
CA SER A 28 -54.26 -5.15 16.99
C SER A 28 -53.89 -3.65 16.92
N SER A 29 -53.65 -2.96 15.78
CA SER A 29 -54.06 -3.12 14.37
C SER A 29 -53.36 -2.10 13.42
N GLU A 30 -53.34 -2.45 12.12
CA GLU A 30 -53.29 -1.62 10.88
C GLU A 30 -51.96 -1.14 10.22
N THR A 31 -51.61 -1.86 9.14
CA THR A 31 -51.35 -1.39 7.74
C THR A 31 -50.37 -0.22 7.52
N THR A 32 -49.17 -0.39 6.94
CA THR A 32 -48.92 -0.50 5.49
C THR A 32 -47.40 -0.63 5.19
N ARG A 33 -47.07 -1.55 4.27
CA ARG A 33 -45.96 -1.57 3.27
C ARG A 33 -44.57 -1.01 3.63
N GLY A 34 -43.55 -1.87 3.54
CA GLY A 34 -42.18 -1.46 3.23
C GLY A 34 -41.13 -2.51 3.60
N SER A 35 -40.63 -3.23 2.60
CA SER A 35 -39.66 -4.32 2.69
C SER A 35 -38.31 -3.95 3.31
N THR A 36 -37.77 -4.90 4.11
CA THR A 36 -36.36 -5.41 4.16
C THR A 36 -35.22 -4.40 4.42
N VAL A 37 -34.26 -4.56 5.34
CA VAL A 37 -33.76 -5.67 6.18
C VAL A 37 -32.89 -5.08 7.31
N ALA A 38 -32.89 -5.77 8.46
CA ALA A 38 -32.02 -5.60 9.63
C ALA A 38 -30.52 -5.71 9.27
N ALA A 39 -29.67 -4.78 9.69
CA ALA A 39 -28.92 -4.76 10.95
C ALA A 39 -27.90 -5.90 11.10
N VAL A 40 -26.60 -5.55 11.04
CA VAL A 40 -25.59 -6.06 11.98
C VAL A 40 -24.59 -4.93 12.24
N SER A 41 -24.57 -4.44 13.48
CA SER A 41 -23.51 -3.63 14.02
C SER A 41 -22.42 -4.60 14.49
N GLU A 42 -21.24 -4.51 13.89
CA GLU A 42 -20.02 -5.04 14.50
C GLU A 42 -19.04 -3.91 14.75
N ASN A 43 -18.59 -3.91 16.00
CA ASN A 43 -17.76 -2.94 16.66
C ASN A 43 -16.31 -3.23 16.27
N ALA A 44 -15.67 -2.34 15.50
CA ALA A 44 -14.23 -2.40 15.25
C ALA A 44 -13.57 -1.15 15.85
N ASN A 45 -12.86 -1.40 16.94
CA ASN A 45 -12.18 -0.45 17.80
C ASN A 45 -10.96 0.18 17.10
N GLY A 46 -10.68 1.43 17.45
CA GLY A 46 -9.77 2.38 16.79
C GLY A 46 -8.37 1.88 16.44
N GLY A 47 -7.91 2.31 15.26
CA GLY A 47 -6.52 2.35 14.85
C GLY A 47 -6.32 3.60 13.99
N ASP A 48 -5.65 4.58 14.58
CA ASP A 48 -5.30 5.92 14.07
C ASP A 48 -5.29 6.06 12.55
N ALA A 49 -6.35 6.69 12.01
CA ALA A 49 -6.33 7.27 10.69
C ALA A 49 -5.29 8.39 10.70
N ALA A 50 -4.06 8.06 10.29
CA ALA A 50 -3.11 9.05 9.83
C ALA A 50 -3.88 9.94 8.85
N SER A 51 -4.03 11.21 9.21
CA SER A 51 -4.59 12.25 8.36
C SER A 51 -4.08 12.00 6.94
N ASP A 52 -4.97 11.61 6.02
CA ASP A 52 -4.71 11.51 4.58
C ASP A 52 -4.54 12.95 4.04
N GLY A 53 -3.58 13.68 4.63
CA GLY A 53 -3.32 15.08 4.44
C GLY A 53 -2.84 15.29 3.02
N PHE A 54 -3.76 15.73 2.18
CA PHE A 54 -3.44 16.24 0.86
C PHE A 54 -2.47 17.40 1.00
N GLU A 55 -1.42 17.38 0.19
CA GLU A 55 -0.52 18.51 0.11
C GLU A 55 -1.20 19.60 -0.70
N THR A 56 -1.79 20.56 0.01
CA THR A 56 -1.90 21.92 -0.50
C THR A 56 -0.46 22.41 -0.62
N ALA A 57 0.07 22.43 -1.85
CA ALA A 57 1.40 22.96 -2.10
C ALA A 57 1.47 24.37 -1.51
N SER A 58 2.33 24.58 -0.52
CA SER A 58 2.62 25.91 0.00
C SER A 58 3.23 26.73 -1.12
N GLU A 59 2.56 27.81 -1.52
CA GLU A 59 3.11 28.85 -2.36
C GLU A 59 4.37 29.39 -1.68
N ARG A 60 5.55 29.13 -2.26
CA ARG A 60 6.77 29.81 -1.84
C ARG A 60 6.84 31.11 -2.63
N ASP A 61 6.53 32.19 -1.93
CA ASP A 61 6.70 33.57 -2.39
C ASP A 61 8.08 33.78 -3.02
N VAL A 62 8.04 34.35 -4.22
CA VAL A 62 9.20 34.82 -4.97
C VAL A 62 9.75 36.04 -4.22
N SER A 63 10.91 35.90 -3.59
CA SER A 63 11.59 37.02 -2.93
C SER A 63 12.24 37.90 -4.00
N ASP A 64 11.59 39.01 -4.28
CA ASP A 64 12.10 40.12 -5.08
C ASP A 64 13.33 40.72 -4.36
N ASN A 65 14.46 40.81 -5.06
CA ASN A 65 15.65 41.50 -4.58
C ASN A 65 16.18 42.36 -5.73
N GLU A 66 15.76 43.61 -5.74
CA GLU A 66 16.36 44.67 -6.56
C GLU A 66 17.68 45.09 -5.91
N GLU A 67 18.81 44.97 -6.62
CA GLU A 67 20.00 45.79 -6.36
C GLU A 67 20.55 46.35 -7.67
N ASP A 68 20.84 47.64 -7.60
CA ASP A 68 21.14 48.58 -8.67
C ASP A 68 22.67 48.83 -8.80
N ASP A 69 23.07 49.32 -9.99
CA ASP A 69 24.20 50.21 -10.27
C ASP A 69 25.65 49.66 -10.50
N ARG A 70 26.05 49.43 -11.77
CA ARG A 70 26.93 50.32 -12.62
C ARG A 70 27.68 49.64 -13.78
N PRO A 71 28.00 50.37 -14.88
CA PRO A 71 28.41 49.80 -16.17
C PRO A 71 29.93 49.86 -16.44
N GLY A 72 30.45 48.83 -17.11
CA GLY A 72 31.84 48.75 -17.58
C GLY A 72 31.99 47.92 -18.87
N ASP A 73 32.27 48.63 -19.96
CA ASP A 73 32.64 48.29 -21.34
C ASP A 73 32.80 46.83 -21.86
N GLN A 74 31.94 46.54 -22.84
CA GLN A 74 32.22 46.09 -24.23
C GLN A 74 32.95 44.76 -24.51
N GLN A 75 32.15 43.77 -24.93
CA GLN A 75 32.31 43.08 -26.23
C GLN A 75 30.95 42.98 -26.92
N PRO A 76 30.83 43.23 -28.25
CA PRO A 76 29.54 43.24 -28.93
C PRO A 76 28.95 41.82 -29.00
N PRO A 77 27.72 41.58 -28.52
CA PRO A 77 27.04 40.31 -28.73
C PRO A 77 26.67 40.17 -30.21
N GLN A 78 26.94 38.98 -30.74
CA GLN A 78 26.43 38.54 -32.03
C GLN A 78 24.92 38.78 -32.09
N GLN A 79 24.47 39.49 -33.13
CA GLN A 79 23.07 39.84 -33.36
C GLN A 79 22.20 38.57 -33.45
N ARG A 80 21.61 38.16 -32.32
CA ARG A 80 20.37 37.37 -32.29
C ARG A 80 19.23 38.36 -32.34
N GLY A 81 18.39 38.27 -33.37
CA GLY A 81 17.32 39.24 -33.64
C GLY A 81 16.32 39.41 -32.48
N PRO A 82 15.56 40.51 -32.46
CA PRO A 82 14.56 40.81 -31.41
C PRO A 82 13.52 39.70 -31.21
N ASP A 83 13.22 38.94 -32.27
CA ASP A 83 12.27 37.82 -32.25
C ASP A 83 12.70 36.68 -31.30
N SER A 84 14.02 36.47 -31.12
CA SER A 84 14.55 35.38 -30.26
C SER A 84 14.26 35.56 -28.78
N TYR A 85 14.06 36.79 -28.31
CA TYR A 85 13.78 37.08 -26.89
C TYR A 85 12.27 37.06 -26.61
N GLN A 86 11.45 37.47 -27.58
CA GLN A 86 9.99 37.40 -27.47
C GLN A 86 9.48 35.96 -27.55
N ASP A 87 10.06 35.12 -28.43
CA ASP A 87 9.71 33.70 -28.52
C ASP A 87 10.05 32.93 -27.23
N ALA A 88 11.21 33.20 -26.62
CA ALA A 88 11.60 32.59 -25.35
C ALA A 88 10.69 33.01 -24.18
N LEU A 89 10.25 34.27 -24.14
CA LEU A 89 9.29 34.76 -23.14
C LEU A 89 7.93 34.06 -23.28
N ASN A 90 7.49 33.85 -24.53
CA ASN A 90 6.22 33.18 -24.83
C ASN A 90 6.26 31.70 -24.40
N ASP A 91 7.39 31.01 -24.58
CA ASP A 91 7.58 29.63 -24.14
C ASP A 91 7.58 29.49 -22.61
N GLU A 92 8.15 30.46 -21.90
CA GLU A 92 8.16 30.47 -20.43
C GLU A 92 6.77 30.72 -19.84
N GLN A 93 6.04 31.70 -20.38
CA GLN A 93 4.64 31.96 -20.00
C GLN A 93 3.74 30.76 -20.29
N LEU A 94 3.97 30.04 -21.39
CA LEU A 94 3.20 28.84 -21.72
C LEU A 94 3.46 27.71 -20.71
N LYS A 95 4.71 27.53 -20.27
CA LYS A 95 5.05 26.56 -19.21
C LYS A 95 4.43 26.94 -17.89
N GLU A 96 4.46 28.22 -17.51
CA GLU A 96 3.82 28.70 -16.28
C GLU A 96 2.31 28.43 -16.29
N LYS A 97 1.65 28.73 -17.41
CA LYS A 97 0.22 28.43 -17.59
C LYS A 97 -0.09 26.93 -17.52
N ALA A 98 0.76 26.09 -18.11
CA ALA A 98 0.63 24.63 -18.03
C ALA A 98 0.82 24.12 -16.58
N LEU A 99 1.76 24.69 -15.83
CA LEU A 99 1.96 24.36 -14.42
C LEU A 99 0.76 24.79 -13.56
N ALA A 100 0.20 25.97 -13.81
CA ALA A 100 -1.04 26.42 -13.15
C ALA A 100 -2.19 25.45 -13.44
N GLN A 101 -2.42 25.10 -14.71
CA GLN A 101 -3.44 24.14 -15.12
C GLN A 101 -3.27 22.76 -14.46
N ALA A 102 -2.02 22.28 -14.35
CA ALA A 102 -1.74 21.01 -13.69
C ALA A 102 -2.00 21.06 -12.19
N ASN A 103 -1.69 22.19 -11.53
CA ASN A 103 -1.99 22.38 -10.11
C ASN A 103 -3.50 22.49 -9.85
N ASP A 104 -4.24 23.15 -10.73
CA ASP A 104 -5.70 23.23 -10.65
C ASP A 104 -6.32 21.83 -10.76
N ALA A 105 -5.90 21.06 -11.77
CA ALA A 105 -6.37 19.67 -11.94
C ALA A 105 -6.00 18.79 -10.74
N LYS A 106 -4.78 18.91 -10.20
CA LYS A 106 -4.37 18.22 -8.97
C LYS A 106 -5.27 18.60 -7.78
N THR A 107 -5.58 19.88 -7.63
CA THR A 107 -6.41 20.39 -6.52
C THR A 107 -7.86 19.93 -6.64
N GLU A 108 -8.42 19.95 -7.84
CA GLU A 108 -9.74 19.38 -8.14
C GLU A 108 -9.79 17.88 -7.81
N GLY A 109 -8.74 17.13 -8.19
CA GLY A 109 -8.58 15.73 -7.82
C GLY A 109 -8.56 15.50 -6.30
N ASN A 110 -7.87 16.37 -5.55
CA ASN A 110 -7.86 16.31 -4.08
C ASN A 110 -9.26 16.54 -3.49
N ASN A 111 -10.01 17.51 -4.03
CA ASN A 111 -11.38 17.80 -3.60
C ASN A 111 -12.31 16.61 -3.87
N LEU A 112 -12.24 16.02 -5.07
CA LEU A 112 -13.01 14.83 -5.44
C LEU A 112 -12.68 13.64 -4.53
N PHE A 113 -11.39 13.43 -4.23
CA PHE A 113 -11.00 12.40 -3.28
C PHE A 113 -11.59 12.65 -1.89
N GLY A 114 -11.53 13.89 -1.39
CA GLY A 114 -12.12 14.27 -0.10
C GLY A 114 -13.62 13.97 -0.03
N ASN A 115 -14.31 14.03 -1.17
CA ASN A 115 -15.72 13.68 -1.33
C ASN A 115 -15.98 12.18 -1.56
N GLY A 116 -14.94 11.34 -1.57
CA GLY A 116 -15.03 9.90 -1.83
C GLY A 116 -15.21 9.52 -3.31
N GLN A 117 -15.10 10.49 -4.22
CA GLN A 117 -15.22 10.30 -5.67
C GLN A 117 -13.88 9.89 -6.27
N TYR A 118 -13.43 8.67 -5.95
CA TYR A 118 -12.08 8.21 -6.26
C TYR A 118 -11.83 8.04 -7.76
N GLN A 119 -12.82 7.58 -8.52
CA GLN A 119 -12.72 7.41 -9.97
C GLN A 119 -12.57 8.77 -10.68
N GLU A 120 -13.35 9.76 -10.28
CA GLU A 120 -13.26 11.12 -10.81
C GLU A 120 -11.94 11.79 -10.41
N ALA A 121 -11.48 11.56 -9.16
CA ALA A 121 -10.18 12.03 -8.71
C ALA A 121 -9.04 11.47 -9.57
N LEU A 122 -9.07 10.17 -9.92
CA LEU A 122 -8.10 9.55 -10.82
C LEU A 122 -8.02 10.25 -12.18
N LEU A 123 -9.16 10.65 -12.74
CA LEU A 123 -9.21 11.38 -14.02
C LEU A 123 -8.57 12.76 -13.90
N GLN A 124 -8.80 13.49 -12.81
CA GLN A 124 -8.18 14.81 -12.62
C GLN A 124 -6.66 14.73 -12.41
N TYR A 125 -6.18 13.72 -11.68
CA TYR A 125 -4.74 13.50 -11.57
C TYR A 125 -4.11 13.07 -12.91
N GLU A 126 -4.82 12.30 -13.75
CA GLU A 126 -4.38 11.99 -15.12
C GLU A 126 -4.22 13.26 -15.95
N VAL A 127 -5.19 14.19 -15.89
CA VAL A 127 -5.09 15.49 -16.58
C VAL A 127 -3.83 16.24 -16.14
N ALA A 128 -3.57 16.33 -14.83
CA ALA A 128 -2.36 16.97 -14.32
C ALA A 128 -1.07 16.31 -14.85
N LEU A 129 -1.04 14.97 -14.93
CA LEU A 129 0.10 14.21 -15.46
C LEU A 129 0.30 14.43 -16.96
N GLN A 130 -0.77 14.49 -17.75
CA GLN A 130 -0.71 14.72 -19.19
C GLN A 130 -0.17 16.12 -19.52
N VAL A 131 -0.65 17.14 -18.81
CA VAL A 131 -0.17 18.52 -18.97
C VAL A 131 1.33 18.61 -18.63
N THR A 132 1.79 17.82 -17.66
CA THR A 132 3.17 17.87 -17.15
C THR A 132 4.11 16.81 -17.75
N ALA A 133 3.66 16.00 -18.72
CA ALA A 133 4.39 14.82 -19.20
C ALA A 133 5.79 15.16 -19.77
N GLU A 134 5.87 16.25 -20.53
CA GLU A 134 7.10 16.67 -21.22
C GLU A 134 7.85 17.80 -20.50
N MET A 135 7.47 18.13 -19.26
CA MET A 135 8.07 19.22 -18.49
C MET A 135 9.03 18.70 -17.41
N PRO A 136 10.37 18.80 -17.57
CA PRO A 136 11.31 18.33 -16.55
C PRO A 136 11.15 19.05 -15.20
N SER A 137 10.79 20.34 -15.23
CA SER A 137 10.53 21.15 -14.03
C SER A 137 9.31 20.68 -13.22
N ALA A 138 8.38 19.93 -13.82
CA ALA A 138 7.17 19.46 -13.17
C ALA A 138 7.31 18.11 -12.44
N THR A 139 8.55 17.66 -12.20
CA THR A 139 8.83 16.37 -11.56
C THR A 139 8.16 16.20 -10.20
N GLU A 140 8.11 17.28 -9.40
CA GLU A 140 7.45 17.28 -8.08
C GLU A 140 5.94 17.08 -8.21
N ILE A 141 5.26 17.85 -9.08
CA ILE A 141 3.82 17.70 -9.33
C ILE A 141 3.51 16.28 -9.80
N ARG A 142 4.28 15.73 -10.73
CA ARG A 142 4.08 14.37 -11.22
C ARG A 142 4.23 13.32 -10.11
N SER A 143 5.25 13.45 -9.26
CA SER A 143 5.45 12.55 -8.11
C SER A 143 4.25 12.59 -7.16
N ILE A 144 3.75 13.80 -6.85
CA ILE A 144 2.56 14.01 -6.02
C ILE A 144 1.32 13.39 -6.67
N CYS A 145 1.06 13.66 -7.95
CA CYS A 145 -0.10 13.12 -8.67
C CYS A 145 -0.10 11.59 -8.72
N HIS A 146 1.05 10.96 -8.98
CA HIS A 146 1.16 9.49 -8.94
C HIS A 146 0.88 8.95 -7.53
N SER A 147 1.42 9.57 -6.48
CA SER A 147 1.11 9.17 -5.11
C SER A 147 -0.38 9.34 -4.79
N ASN A 148 -1.02 10.42 -5.25
CA ASN A 148 -2.45 10.66 -5.03
C ASN A 148 -3.34 9.66 -5.80
N ARG A 149 -2.94 9.26 -7.01
CA ARG A 149 -3.59 8.14 -7.72
C ARG A 149 -3.43 6.83 -6.97
N ALA A 150 -2.27 6.58 -6.38
CA ALA A 150 -2.02 5.38 -5.58
C ALA A 150 -2.99 5.29 -4.39
N VAL A 151 -3.23 6.37 -3.66
CA VAL A 151 -4.23 6.32 -2.56
C VAL A 151 -5.66 6.14 -3.08
N CYS A 152 -6.01 6.67 -4.26
CA CYS A 152 -7.31 6.37 -4.88
C CYS A 152 -7.46 4.86 -5.13
N PHE A 153 -6.45 4.23 -5.74
CA PHE A 153 -6.46 2.79 -5.97
C PHE A 153 -6.49 1.98 -4.68
N LEU A 154 -5.81 2.46 -3.62
CA LEU A 154 -5.85 1.83 -2.31
C LEU A 154 -7.27 1.86 -1.71
N LYS A 155 -7.97 3.00 -1.80
CA LYS A 155 -9.39 3.10 -1.37
C LYS A 155 -10.32 2.24 -2.22
N LEU A 156 -9.96 2.01 -3.48
CA LEU A 156 -10.66 1.11 -4.40
C LEU A 156 -10.24 -0.37 -4.26
N VAL A 157 -9.40 -0.71 -3.28
CA VAL A 157 -8.94 -2.09 -3.02
C VAL A 157 -8.19 -2.70 -4.23
N ASN A 158 -7.55 -1.86 -5.04
CA ASN A 158 -6.73 -2.27 -6.18
C ASN A 158 -5.25 -2.10 -5.82
N TYR A 159 -4.70 -3.09 -5.14
CA TYR A 159 -3.36 -3.03 -4.55
C TYR A 159 -2.25 -3.09 -5.61
N GLU A 160 -2.45 -3.82 -6.71
CA GLU A 160 -1.50 -3.90 -7.80
C GLU A 160 -1.32 -2.55 -8.52
N GLU A 161 -2.42 -1.85 -8.81
CA GLU A 161 -2.34 -0.49 -9.38
C GLU A 161 -1.79 0.51 -8.36
N THR A 162 -2.08 0.33 -7.07
CA THR A 162 -1.46 1.14 -6.00
C THR A 162 0.06 1.05 -6.04
N ILE A 163 0.61 -0.17 -6.14
CA ILE A 163 2.06 -0.40 -6.22
C ILE A 163 2.64 0.24 -7.48
N LYS A 164 1.98 0.07 -8.64
CA LYS A 164 2.43 0.67 -9.91
C LYS A 164 2.53 2.20 -9.83
N GLU A 165 1.50 2.85 -9.30
CA GLU A 165 1.50 4.32 -9.16
C GLU A 165 2.52 4.78 -8.10
N CYS A 166 2.68 4.06 -6.99
CA CYS A 166 3.73 4.36 -6.01
C CYS A 166 5.15 4.23 -6.62
N ASN A 167 5.39 3.21 -7.45
CA ASN A 167 6.67 3.05 -8.14
C ASN A 167 6.98 4.26 -9.02
N LYS A 168 6.03 4.72 -9.83
CA LYS A 168 6.19 5.94 -10.64
C LYS A 168 6.46 7.17 -9.76
N ALA A 169 5.77 7.31 -8.63
CA ALA A 169 6.01 8.41 -7.70
C ALA A 169 7.44 8.39 -7.12
N LEU A 170 7.95 7.20 -6.81
CA LEU A 170 9.28 6.99 -6.21
C LEU A 170 10.42 7.03 -7.24
N GLU A 171 10.15 6.70 -8.50
CA GLU A 171 11.08 6.94 -9.62
C GLU A 171 11.35 8.44 -9.79
N LEU A 172 10.33 9.28 -9.57
CA LEU A 172 10.44 10.74 -9.65
C LEU A 172 10.99 11.36 -8.35
N ASN A 173 10.63 10.79 -7.19
CA ASN A 173 11.11 11.23 -5.88
C ASN A 173 11.28 10.02 -4.94
N ALA A 174 12.51 9.50 -4.87
CA ALA A 174 12.82 8.31 -4.09
C ALA A 174 12.66 8.47 -2.56
N SER A 175 12.62 9.70 -2.05
CA SER A 175 12.39 10.00 -0.63
C SER A 175 10.94 10.36 -0.31
N TYR A 176 10.01 10.17 -1.26
CA TYR A 176 8.62 10.54 -1.04
C TYR A 176 7.91 9.59 -0.06
N MET A 177 7.92 9.99 1.22
CA MET A 177 7.49 9.15 2.34
C MET A 177 6.04 8.65 2.20
N LYS A 178 5.10 9.47 1.69
CA LYS A 178 3.72 9.05 1.46
C LYS A 178 3.61 7.90 0.45
N ALA A 179 4.40 7.93 -0.62
CA ALA A 179 4.43 6.84 -1.59
C ALA A 179 5.03 5.55 -1.00
N LEU A 180 6.07 5.65 -0.16
CA LEU A 180 6.63 4.50 0.57
C LEU A 180 5.60 3.88 1.52
N VAL A 181 4.85 4.71 2.27
CA VAL A 181 3.80 4.23 3.19
C VAL A 181 2.72 3.48 2.40
N ARG A 182 2.18 4.11 1.35
CA ARG A 182 1.10 3.54 0.52
C ARG A 182 1.54 2.24 -0.17
N ARG A 183 2.78 2.19 -0.68
CA ARG A 183 3.32 0.98 -1.31
C ARG A 183 3.51 -0.15 -0.31
N GLY A 184 4.05 0.16 0.87
CA GLY A 184 4.21 -0.82 1.95
C GLY A 184 2.88 -1.39 2.43
N GLU A 185 1.84 -0.55 2.56
CA GLU A 185 0.48 -1.00 2.88
C GLU A 185 -0.10 -1.91 1.78
N ALA A 186 0.06 -1.54 0.51
CA ALA A 186 -0.40 -2.36 -0.61
C ALA A 186 0.34 -3.71 -0.68
N HIS A 187 1.65 -3.73 -0.45
CA HIS A 187 2.44 -4.96 -0.33
C HIS A 187 1.95 -5.84 0.81
N GLU A 188 1.69 -5.27 1.98
CA GLU A 188 1.14 -6.03 3.12
C GLU A 188 -0.22 -6.65 2.77
N LYS A 189 -1.11 -5.91 2.09
CA LYS A 189 -2.42 -6.42 1.67
C LYS A 189 -2.34 -7.56 0.64
N LEU A 190 -1.28 -7.59 -0.16
CA LEU A 190 -0.95 -8.69 -1.08
C LEU A 190 -0.07 -9.77 -0.42
N GLU A 191 0.16 -9.67 0.89
CA GLU A 191 1.07 -10.53 1.65
C GLU A 191 2.52 -10.54 1.14
N HIS A 192 2.94 -9.53 0.38
CA HIS A 192 4.33 -9.30 -0.03
C HIS A 192 5.11 -8.69 1.14
N PHE A 193 5.27 -9.47 2.21
CA PHE A 193 5.73 -8.97 3.50
C PHE A 193 7.18 -8.48 3.47
N GLU A 194 8.06 -9.14 2.73
CA GLU A 194 9.45 -8.73 2.56
C GLU A 194 9.56 -7.34 1.91
N GLU A 195 8.78 -7.09 0.86
CA GLU A 195 8.71 -5.81 0.16
C GLU A 195 8.11 -4.72 1.06
N ALA A 196 7.05 -5.03 1.81
CA ALA A 196 6.46 -4.10 2.78
C ALA A 196 7.48 -3.70 3.88
N ILE A 197 8.25 -4.67 4.40
CA ILE A 197 9.31 -4.40 5.37
C ILE A 197 10.41 -3.51 4.75
N ALA A 198 10.76 -3.73 3.48
CA ALA A 198 11.76 -2.91 2.80
C ALA A 198 11.32 -1.44 2.70
N ASP A 199 10.05 -1.19 2.37
CA ASP A 199 9.48 0.16 2.35
C ASP A 199 9.48 0.82 3.73
N MET A 200 9.08 0.08 4.78
CA MET A 200 9.11 0.59 6.16
C MET A 200 10.53 0.89 6.64
N LYS A 201 11.52 0.05 6.27
CA LYS A 201 12.93 0.33 6.56
C LYS A 201 13.40 1.59 5.86
N LYS A 202 12.98 1.81 4.60
CA LYS A 202 13.31 3.03 3.88
C LYS A 202 12.72 4.27 4.56
N ILE A 203 11.50 4.18 5.11
CA ILE A 203 10.92 5.25 5.92
C ILE A 203 11.78 5.53 7.16
N LEU A 204 12.26 4.51 7.86
CA LEU A 204 13.14 4.69 9.02
C LEU A 204 14.53 5.24 8.68
N GLU A 205 15.03 5.05 7.46
CA GLU A 205 16.24 5.73 6.98
C GLU A 205 16.00 7.25 6.82
N LEU A 206 14.80 7.65 6.42
CA LEU A 206 14.42 9.06 6.22
C LEU A 206 13.99 9.74 7.53
N ASP A 207 13.25 9.02 8.36
CA ASP A 207 12.76 9.44 9.67
C ASP A 207 12.92 8.29 10.69
N PRO A 208 14.05 8.24 11.41
CA PRO A 208 14.30 7.21 12.42
C PRO A 208 13.30 7.20 13.59
N ALA A 209 12.59 8.31 13.82
CA ALA A 209 11.62 8.45 14.88
C ALA A 209 10.22 7.94 14.48
N ASN A 210 10.03 7.50 13.23
CA ASN A 210 8.73 7.06 12.73
C ASN A 210 8.22 5.80 13.46
N ASP A 211 7.32 6.00 14.41
CA ASP A 211 6.75 4.91 15.22
C ASP A 211 5.89 3.94 14.40
N HIS A 212 5.21 4.45 13.37
CA HIS A 212 4.38 3.63 12.49
C HIS A 212 5.22 2.58 11.76
N ALA A 213 6.31 3.01 11.11
CA ALA A 213 7.22 2.13 10.39
C ALA A 213 7.87 1.09 11.32
N ARG A 214 8.28 1.50 12.53
CA ARG A 214 8.88 0.58 13.52
C ARG A 214 7.90 -0.50 13.98
N LYS A 215 6.65 -0.12 14.24
CA LYS A 215 5.58 -1.07 14.61
C LYS A 215 5.25 -2.02 13.45
N ALA A 216 5.15 -1.49 12.23
CA ALA A 216 4.88 -2.27 11.03
C ALA A 216 5.96 -3.35 10.82
N ILE A 217 7.25 -3.01 10.88
CA ILE A 217 8.34 -3.98 10.75
C ILE A 217 8.21 -5.11 11.79
N ARG A 218 8.03 -4.77 13.06
CA ARG A 218 7.90 -5.76 14.15
C ARG A 218 6.72 -6.71 13.92
N ARG A 219 5.62 -6.23 13.35
CA ARG A 219 4.44 -7.05 13.01
C ARG A 219 4.72 -7.95 11.79
N LEU A 220 5.36 -7.39 10.77
CA LEU A 220 5.54 -8.06 9.47
C LEU A 220 6.66 -9.10 9.48
N GLU A 221 7.70 -8.93 10.29
CA GLU A 221 8.83 -9.88 10.37
C GLU A 221 8.43 -11.34 10.63
N PRO A 222 7.58 -11.68 11.62
CA PRO A 222 7.15 -13.07 11.81
C PRO A 222 6.29 -13.59 10.64
N LEU A 223 5.46 -12.73 10.02
CA LEU A 223 4.62 -13.11 8.89
C LEU A 223 5.46 -13.41 7.63
N ALA A 224 6.50 -12.61 7.39
CA ALA A 224 7.47 -12.88 6.32
C ALA A 224 8.21 -14.20 6.56
N ALA A 225 8.67 -14.44 7.80
CA ALA A 225 9.34 -15.68 8.15
C ALA A 225 8.44 -16.92 7.94
N GLU A 226 7.19 -16.85 8.40
CA GLU A 226 6.20 -17.91 8.21
C GLU A 226 5.91 -18.17 6.72
N LYS A 227 5.66 -17.11 5.94
CA LYS A 227 5.40 -17.22 4.50
C LYS A 227 6.59 -17.83 3.77
N ARG A 228 7.81 -17.42 4.10
CA ARG A 228 9.04 -17.97 3.53
C ARG A 228 9.24 -19.44 3.90
N ASP A 229 9.01 -19.81 5.15
CA ASP A 229 9.16 -21.20 5.60
C ASP A 229 8.13 -22.10 4.93
N LYS A 230 6.88 -21.67 4.83
CA LYS A 230 5.83 -22.36 4.08
C LYS A 230 6.20 -22.54 2.60
N MET A 231 6.64 -21.46 1.93
CA MET A 231 7.09 -21.53 0.54
C MET A 231 8.28 -22.49 0.36
N LYS A 232 9.20 -22.52 1.33
CA LYS A 232 10.34 -23.43 1.31
C LYS A 232 9.90 -24.89 1.45
N GLU A 233 8.97 -25.20 2.34
CA GLU A 233 8.42 -26.54 2.49
C GLU A 233 7.70 -27.00 1.22
N GLU A 234 6.84 -26.15 0.65
CA GLU A 234 6.15 -26.44 -0.62
C GLU A 234 7.13 -26.66 -1.77
N MET A 235 8.18 -25.84 -1.87
CA MET A 235 9.21 -26.01 -2.88
C MET A 235 9.98 -27.31 -2.69
N ILE A 236 10.41 -27.63 -1.46
CA ILE A 236 11.09 -28.91 -1.18
C ILE A 236 10.18 -30.09 -1.56
N GLY A 237 8.88 -30.01 -1.26
CA GLY A 237 7.90 -31.01 -1.68
C GLY A 237 7.86 -31.18 -3.20
N LYS A 238 7.70 -30.10 -3.96
CA LYS A 238 7.70 -30.12 -5.44
C LYS A 238 9.00 -30.65 -6.02
N LEU A 239 10.15 -30.29 -5.45
CA LEU A 239 11.46 -30.82 -5.87
C LEU A 239 11.57 -32.33 -5.61
N LYS A 240 11.08 -32.81 -4.46
CA LYS A 240 11.04 -34.24 -4.14
C LYS A 240 10.13 -35.00 -5.11
N GLU A 241 8.93 -34.49 -5.38
CA GLU A 241 8.00 -35.09 -6.34
C GLU A 241 8.60 -35.18 -7.74
N LEU A 242 9.24 -34.11 -8.20
CA LEU A 242 9.93 -34.09 -9.49
C LEU A 242 11.09 -35.11 -9.52
N GLY A 243 11.90 -35.15 -8.46
CA GLY A 243 12.99 -36.13 -8.31
C GLY A 243 12.46 -37.57 -8.33
N ASN A 244 11.39 -37.85 -7.60
CA ASN A 244 10.75 -39.17 -7.54
C ASN A 244 10.09 -39.55 -8.86
N SER A 245 9.55 -38.60 -9.63
CA SER A 245 9.02 -38.86 -10.97
C SER A 245 10.11 -39.36 -11.94
N VAL A 246 11.31 -38.76 -11.87
CA VAL A 246 12.45 -39.16 -12.70
C VAL A 246 13.05 -40.47 -12.23
N LEU A 247 13.32 -40.60 -10.92
CA LEU A 247 13.97 -41.76 -10.32
C LEU A 247 13.05 -42.99 -10.26
N GLY A 248 11.74 -42.79 -10.13
CA GLY A 248 10.74 -43.85 -10.08
C GLY A 248 10.71 -44.69 -11.36
N ARG A 249 11.04 -44.11 -12.52
CA ARG A 249 11.21 -44.85 -13.79
C ARG A 249 12.33 -45.88 -13.74
N PHE A 250 13.24 -45.75 -12.77
CA PHE A 250 14.36 -46.65 -12.52
C PHE A 250 14.19 -47.46 -11.23
N GLY A 251 13.01 -47.45 -10.61
CA GLY A 251 12.75 -48.15 -9.35
C GLY A 251 13.42 -47.51 -8.13
N MET A 252 13.78 -46.23 -8.20
CA MET A 252 14.45 -45.49 -7.12
C MET A 252 13.54 -44.39 -6.54
N SER A 253 13.80 -44.00 -5.29
CA SER A 253 13.19 -42.83 -4.61
C SER A 253 14.26 -41.92 -4.05
N ILE A 254 13.99 -40.61 -4.00
CA ILE A 254 14.85 -39.61 -3.36
C ILE A 254 14.96 -39.85 -1.85
N ASP A 255 13.99 -40.52 -1.25
CA ASP A 255 14.01 -40.88 0.18
C ASP A 255 15.04 -41.97 0.50
N ASN A 256 15.49 -42.72 -0.52
CA ASN A 256 16.54 -43.73 -0.39
C ASN A 256 17.94 -43.12 -0.35
N PHE A 257 18.09 -41.83 -0.68
CA PHE A 257 19.38 -41.15 -0.67
C PHE A 257 19.59 -40.38 0.64
N LYS A 258 20.64 -40.74 1.39
CA LYS A 258 21.05 -40.03 2.60
C LYS A 258 22.37 -39.31 2.39
N ALA A 259 22.38 -38.02 2.69
CA ALA A 259 23.60 -37.24 2.75
C ALA A 259 24.32 -37.49 4.08
N VAL A 260 25.52 -38.05 4.04
CA VAL A 260 26.39 -38.30 5.19
C VAL A 260 27.50 -37.27 5.18
N LYS A 261 27.56 -36.43 6.22
CA LYS A 261 28.60 -35.42 6.41
C LYS A 261 29.84 -36.05 7.03
N ASP A 262 30.99 -35.88 6.40
CA ASP A 262 32.29 -36.25 6.96
C ASP A 262 32.68 -35.23 8.05
N PRO A 263 32.85 -35.64 9.32
CA PRO A 263 33.18 -34.74 10.43
C PRO A 263 34.58 -34.12 10.32
N ASN A 264 35.50 -34.72 9.56
CA ASN A 264 36.88 -34.24 9.45
C ASN A 264 37.08 -33.22 8.33
N THR A 265 36.36 -33.41 7.21
CA THR A 265 36.50 -32.57 6.02
C THR A 265 35.34 -31.59 5.85
N GLY A 266 34.22 -31.80 6.54
CA GLY A 266 32.97 -31.05 6.36
C GLY A 266 32.26 -31.35 5.04
N SER A 267 32.81 -32.26 4.22
CA SER A 267 32.24 -32.65 2.93
C SER A 267 30.99 -33.54 3.10
N TYR A 268 30.09 -33.52 2.12
CA TYR A 268 28.89 -34.37 2.11
C TYR A 268 29.06 -35.47 1.06
N SER A 269 28.84 -36.72 1.47
CA SER A 269 28.73 -37.86 0.57
C SER A 269 27.27 -38.28 0.47
N ILE A 270 26.78 -38.58 -0.73
CA ILE A 270 25.40 -39.08 -0.92
C ILE A 270 25.48 -40.60 -1.02
N SER A 271 24.80 -41.31 -0.13
CA SER A 271 24.72 -42.77 -0.12
C SER A 271 23.29 -43.22 -0.40
N PHE A 272 23.14 -44.25 -1.25
CA PHE A 272 21.85 -44.87 -1.54
C PHE A 272 21.66 -46.07 -0.60
N GLN A 273 20.54 -46.10 0.11
CA GLN A 273 20.13 -47.20 0.98
C GLN A 273 18.89 -47.86 0.39
N ASN A 274 19.02 -49.14 0.06
CA ASN A 274 17.92 -50.00 -0.38
C ASN A 274 17.11 -50.53 0.80
#